data_AF-A0A5K0V749-F1
#
_entry.id   AF-A0A5K0V749-F1
#
_cell.length_a   1.000
_cell.length_b   1.000
_cell.length_c   1.000
_cell.angle_alpha   90.00
_cell.angle_beta   90.00
_cell.angle_gamma   90.00
#
_symmetry.space_group_name_H-M   'P 1'
#
loop_
_entity.id
_entity.type
_entity.pdbx_description
1 polymer ?
#
loop_
_entity_poly.entity_id
_entity_poly.type
_entity_poly.pdbx_seq_one_letter_code
_entity_poly.pdbx_strand_id
1 'polypeptide(L)'
;VLNEFIGLVVNETAVDLRRLSRLGVGKIAILGLFPFGCFPVVRQLLASAPSTCDDLFNRYSSQHNSLLRKAVDEINAELGRPSHVVVLDTYSAANFIIHHHDEL
;
A
#
# COMPACT_ATOMS: atom_id res chain seq x y z
N VAL A 1 12.60 -10.34 -9.72
CA VAL A 1 13.15 -9.50 -8.63
C VAL A 1 12.08 -8.62 -7.98
N LEU A 2 11.72 -7.43 -8.51
CA LEU A 2 10.87 -6.50 -7.74
C LEU A 2 9.43 -7.00 -7.51
N ASN A 3 8.83 -7.72 -8.47
CA ASN A 3 7.51 -8.34 -8.28
C ASN A 3 7.51 -9.43 -7.19
N GLU A 4 8.60 -10.21 -7.08
CA GLU A 4 8.76 -11.22 -6.02
C GLU A 4 8.93 -10.54 -4.66
N PHE A 5 9.69 -9.43 -4.64
CA PHE A 5 9.85 -8.63 -3.43
C PHE A 5 8.53 -8.03 -2.94
N ILE A 6 7.68 -7.52 -3.84
CA ILE A 6 6.32 -7.06 -3.48
C ILE A 6 5.52 -8.19 -2.81
N GLY A 7 5.53 -9.38 -3.40
CA GLY A 7 4.85 -10.54 -2.84
C GLY A 7 5.38 -10.93 -1.45
N LEU A 8 6.70 -10.90 -1.27
CA LEU A 8 7.35 -11.15 0.02
C LEU A 8 6.89 -10.14 1.08
N VAL A 9 6.92 -8.84 0.78
CA VAL A 9 6.50 -7.78 1.71
C VAL A 9 5.05 -7.94 2.11
N VAL A 10 4.15 -8.24 1.15
CA VAL A 10 2.72 -8.47 1.46
C VAL A 10 2.54 -9.70 2.34
N ASN A 11 3.28 -10.79 2.08
CA ASN A 11 3.21 -12.01 2.89
C ASN A 11 3.66 -11.76 4.33
N GLU A 12 4.81 -11.12 4.54
CA GLU A 12 5.30 -10.80 5.88
C GLU A 12 4.34 -9.85 6.61
N THR A 13 3.80 -8.85 5.90
CA THR A 13 2.76 -7.96 6.43
C THR A 13 1.53 -8.76 6.89
N ALA A 14 1.08 -9.74 6.10
CA ALA A 14 -0.04 -10.61 6.46
C ALA A 14 0.25 -11.47 7.70
N VAL A 15 1.48 -11.96 7.87
CA VAL A 15 1.92 -12.68 9.07
C VAL A 15 1.82 -11.78 10.30
N ASP A 16 2.28 -10.54 10.21
CA ASP A 16 2.23 -9.57 11.30
C ASP A 16 0.78 -9.19 11.67
N LEU A 17 -0.08 -8.97 10.69
CA LEU A 17 -1.51 -8.71 10.90
C LEU A 17 -2.21 -9.86 11.64
N ARG A 18 -1.93 -11.12 11.27
CA ARG A 18 -2.44 -12.30 11.99
C ARG A 18 -1.88 -12.37 13.41
N ARG A 19 -0.60 -12.01 13.61
CA ARG A 19 0.02 -11.99 14.94
C ARG A 19 -0.65 -10.95 15.84
N LEU A 20 -0.85 -9.72 15.37
CA LEU A 20 -1.54 -8.67 16.11
C LEU A 20 -2.97 -9.09 16.47
N SER A 21 -3.68 -9.72 15.54
CA SER A 21 -5.03 -10.26 15.77
C SER A 21 -5.05 -11.31 16.91
N ARG A 22 -4.07 -12.22 16.93
CA ARG A 22 -3.92 -13.24 18.00
C ARG A 22 -3.54 -12.64 19.35
N LEU A 23 -2.87 -11.50 19.37
CA LEU A 23 -2.55 -10.76 20.60
C LEU A 23 -3.76 -10.00 21.19
N GLY A 24 -4.92 -10.06 20.54
CA GLY A 24 -6.16 -9.46 21.05
C GLY A 24 -6.37 -8.00 20.67
N VAL A 25 -5.60 -7.48 19.70
CA VAL A 25 -5.91 -6.18 19.08
C VAL A 25 -7.34 -6.24 18.54
N GLY A 26 -8.16 -5.20 18.77
CA GLY A 26 -9.59 -5.21 18.44
C GLY A 26 -9.91 -4.88 16.98
N LYS A 27 -9.21 -3.89 16.40
CA LYS A 27 -9.28 -3.49 14.99
C LYS A 27 -7.93 -2.98 14.53
N ILE A 28 -7.58 -3.22 13.27
CA ILE A 28 -6.31 -2.80 12.67
C ILE A 28 -6.60 -2.02 11.40
N ALA A 29 -6.08 -0.80 11.29
CA ALA A 29 -6.06 -0.05 10.06
C ALA A 29 -4.63 -0.05 9.50
N ILE A 30 -4.45 -0.60 8.31
CA ILE A 30 -3.16 -0.62 7.62
C ILE A 30 -3.21 0.32 6.42
N LEU A 31 -2.14 1.10 6.24
CA LEU A 31 -2.02 1.99 5.11
C LEU A 31 -1.73 1.19 3.83
N GLY A 32 -2.41 1.53 2.74
CA GLY A 32 -1.90 1.19 1.41
C GLY A 32 -0.56 1.90 1.16
N LEU A 33 0.16 1.43 0.14
CA LEU A 33 1.32 2.13 -0.36
C LEU A 33 0.88 3.34 -1.18
N PHE A 34 1.46 4.50 -0.85
CA PHE A 34 1.33 5.75 -1.58
C PHE A 34 1.79 5.62 -3.04
N PRO A 35 1.49 6.59 -3.94
CA PRO A 35 2.05 6.62 -5.30
C PRO A 35 3.57 6.82 -5.22
N PHE A 36 4.32 5.72 -5.17
CA PHE A 36 5.75 5.73 -4.86
C PHE A 36 6.57 6.41 -5.95
N GLY A 37 6.10 6.36 -7.20
CA GLY A 37 6.73 7.08 -8.31
C GLY A 37 6.76 8.59 -8.14
N CYS A 38 5.90 9.16 -7.29
CA CYS A 38 5.89 10.58 -6.99
C CYS A 38 6.86 10.98 -5.86
N PHE A 39 7.62 10.04 -5.29
CA PHE A 39 8.49 10.34 -4.16
C PHE A 39 9.76 11.06 -4.64
N PRO A 40 10.27 12.07 -3.89
CA PRO A 40 11.47 12.81 -4.28
C PRO A 40 12.69 11.91 -4.54
N VAL A 41 12.82 10.81 -3.80
CA VAL A 41 13.92 9.85 -3.97
C VAL A 41 13.87 9.13 -5.32
N VAL A 42 12.68 8.82 -5.84
CA VAL A 42 12.53 8.16 -7.15
C VAL A 42 12.98 9.12 -8.25
N ARG A 43 12.61 10.39 -8.15
CA ARG A 43 13.12 11.45 -9.04
C ARG A 43 14.64 11.57 -9.00
N GLN A 44 15.24 11.56 -7.80
CA GLN A 44 16.68 11.66 -7.65
C GLN A 44 17.42 10.49 -8.32
N LEU A 45 16.86 9.28 -8.24
CA LEU A 45 17.49 8.06 -8.77
C LEU A 45 17.33 7.90 -10.29
N LEU A 46 16.22 8.34 -10.87
CA LEU A 46 15.91 8.08 -12.28
C LEU A 46 16.41 9.13 -13.27
N ALA A 47 16.81 10.32 -12.81
CA ALA A 47 17.39 11.40 -13.62
C ALA A 47 16.59 11.79 -14.90
N SER A 48 15.31 11.40 -15.01
CA SER A 48 14.52 11.51 -16.23
C SER A 48 13.41 12.57 -16.14
N ALA A 49 13.58 13.65 -16.91
CA ALA A 49 12.56 14.53 -17.53
C ALA A 49 11.46 15.16 -16.62
N PRO A 50 10.65 16.13 -17.09
CA PRO A 50 9.93 17.08 -16.24
C PRO A 50 8.62 16.54 -15.61
N SER A 51 8.25 15.27 -15.79
CA SER A 51 7.05 14.73 -15.15
C SER A 51 7.25 14.59 -13.63
N THR A 52 6.21 14.88 -12.87
CA THR A 52 6.24 14.88 -11.39
C THR A 52 6.31 13.49 -10.77
N CYS A 53 5.90 12.44 -11.51
CA CYS A 53 5.83 11.06 -11.02
C CYS A 53 6.31 10.05 -12.05
N ASP A 54 6.89 8.93 -11.59
CA ASP A 54 7.24 7.77 -12.40
C ASP A 54 6.12 6.70 -12.45
N ASP A 55 5.70 6.34 -13.66
CA ASP A 55 4.58 5.40 -13.85
C ASP A 55 4.92 3.96 -13.47
N LEU A 56 6.17 3.53 -13.64
CA LEU A 56 6.57 2.16 -13.33
C LEU A 56 6.50 1.93 -11.82
N PHE A 57 7.02 2.85 -11.02
CA PHE A 57 6.95 2.79 -9.56
C PHE A 57 5.52 2.94 -9.04
N ASN A 58 4.68 3.75 -9.69
CA ASN A 58 3.25 3.83 -9.35
C ASN A 58 2.49 2.52 -9.64
N ARG A 59 2.84 1.81 -10.72
CA ARG A 59 2.30 0.47 -10.99
C ARG A 59 2.69 -0.53 -9.90
N TYR A 60 3.92 -0.46 -9.39
CA TYR A 60 4.34 -1.31 -8.27
C TYR A 60 3.54 -1.03 -6.99
N SER A 61 3.27 0.25 -6.68
CA SER A 61 2.35 0.60 -5.58
C SER A 61 0.95 0.02 -5.77
N SER A 62 0.40 0.15 -6.97
CA SER A 62 -0.93 -0.38 -7.30
C SER A 62 -0.98 -1.90 -7.16
N GLN A 63 0.06 -2.60 -7.61
CA GLN A 63 0.18 -4.05 -7.47
C GLN A 63 0.27 -4.49 -6.01
N HIS A 64 1.13 -3.85 -5.22
CA HIS A 64 1.24 -4.08 -3.78
C HIS A 64 -0.11 -3.92 -3.10
N ASN A 65 -0.82 -2.82 -3.36
CA ASN A 65 -2.10 -2.51 -2.71
C ASN A 65 -3.21 -3.50 -3.09
N SER A 66 -3.20 -4.00 -4.32
CA SER A 66 -4.11 -5.06 -4.76
C SER A 66 -3.86 -6.36 -3.99
N LEU A 67 -2.60 -6.78 -3.89
CA LEU A 67 -2.22 -7.98 -3.13
C LEU A 67 -2.50 -7.83 -1.64
N LEU A 68 -2.23 -6.66 -1.06
CA LEU A 68 -2.50 -6.37 0.35
C LEU A 68 -4.01 -6.46 0.66
N ARG A 69 -4.87 -5.90 -0.19
CA ARG A 69 -6.33 -6.01 -0.03
C ARG A 69 -6.78 -7.47 -0.05
N LYS A 70 -6.28 -8.25 -1.00
CA LYS A 70 -6.57 -9.69 -1.08
C LYS A 70 -6.14 -10.43 0.21
N ALA A 71 -4.93 -10.17 0.70
CA ALA A 71 -4.45 -10.79 1.93
C ALA A 71 -5.29 -10.38 3.17
N VAL A 72 -5.73 -9.13 3.23
CA VAL A 72 -6.62 -8.64 4.30
C VAL A 72 -7.99 -9.30 4.23
N ASP A 73 -8.56 -9.47 3.05
CA ASP A 73 -9.83 -10.17 2.86
C ASP A 73 -9.74 -11.64 3.31
N GLU A 74 -8.63 -12.32 2.96
CA GLU A 74 -8.33 -13.68 3.42
C GLU A 74 -8.22 -13.75 4.95
N ILE A 75 -7.47 -12.84 5.59
CA ILE A 75 -7.34 -12.79 7.05
C ILE A 75 -8.69 -12.56 7.73
N ASN A 76 -9.49 -11.60 7.24
CA ASN A 76 -10.81 -11.31 7.81
C ASN A 76 -11.76 -12.52 7.69
N ALA A 77 -11.70 -13.25 6.58
CA ALA A 77 -12.45 -14.49 6.37
C ALA A 77 -11.97 -15.61 7.31
N GLU A 78 -10.65 -15.83 7.41
CA GLU A 78 -10.03 -16.81 8.31
C GLU A 78 -10.43 -16.59 9.78
N LEU A 79 -10.48 -15.33 10.22
CA LEU A 79 -10.83 -14.96 11.59
C LEU A 79 -12.34 -14.96 11.86
N GLY A 80 -13.17 -15.03 10.82
CA GLY A 80 -14.62 -14.85 10.93
C GLY A 80 -15.01 -13.47 11.47
N ARG A 81 -14.17 -12.46 11.25
CA ARG A 81 -14.36 -11.08 11.75
C ARG A 81 -14.30 -10.10 10.58
N PRO A 82 -15.45 -9.84 9.91
CA PRO A 82 -15.52 -8.85 8.86
C PRO A 82 -14.98 -7.50 9.34
N SER A 83 -14.15 -6.86 8.52
CA SER A 83 -13.58 -5.53 8.81
C SER A 83 -12.72 -5.46 10.08
N HIS A 84 -12.17 -6.57 10.54
CA HIS A 84 -11.21 -6.58 11.64
C HIS A 84 -9.92 -5.85 11.25
N VAL A 85 -9.41 -6.18 10.07
CA VAL A 85 -8.34 -5.45 9.39
C VAL A 85 -8.94 -4.66 8.22
N VAL A 86 -8.58 -3.40 8.10
CA VAL A 86 -9.02 -2.52 6.99
C VAL A 86 -7.81 -1.89 6.31
N VAL A 87 -7.81 -1.88 4.98
CA VAL A 87 -6.80 -1.16 4.18
C VAL A 87 -7.28 0.27 3.94
N LEU A 88 -6.49 1.25 4.35
CA LEU A 88 -6.74 2.66 4.07
C LEU A 88 -6.21 3.00 2.68
N ASP A 89 -7.05 3.60 1.83
CA ASP A 89 -6.69 4.02 0.48
C ASP A 89 -5.89 5.33 0.47
N THR A 90 -4.67 5.23 0.98
CA THR A 90 -3.67 6.29 0.99
C THR A 90 -3.15 6.63 -0.40
N TYR A 91 -3.25 5.70 -1.36
CA TYR A 91 -2.83 5.96 -2.73
C TYR A 91 -3.71 7.05 -3.34
N SER A 92 -5.03 6.85 -3.34
CA SER A 92 -5.97 7.83 -3.88
C SER A 92 -5.93 9.15 -3.12
N ALA A 93 -5.84 9.09 -1.78
CA ALA A 93 -5.74 10.29 -0.95
C ALA A 93 -4.50 11.14 -1.30
N ALA A 94 -3.32 10.53 -1.40
CA ALA A 94 -2.10 11.26 -1.76
C ALA A 94 -2.10 11.70 -3.22
N ASN A 95 -2.61 10.87 -4.13
CA ASN A 95 -2.73 11.25 -5.55
C ASN A 95 -3.65 12.46 -5.70
N PHE A 96 -4.76 12.51 -4.96
CA PHE A 96 -5.65 13.67 -4.92
C PHE A 96 -4.89 14.93 -4.48
N ILE A 97 -4.18 14.86 -3.35
CA ILE A 97 -3.38 15.99 -2.84
C ILE A 97 -2.35 16.43 -3.88
N ILE A 98 -1.58 15.52 -4.48
CA ILE A 98 -0.53 15.85 -5.46
C ILE A 98 -1.12 16.63 -6.65
N HIS A 99 -2.29 16.22 -7.14
CA HIS A 99 -2.93 16.84 -8.31
C HIS A 99 -3.80 18.06 -8.01
N HIS A 100 -4.14 18.32 -6.73
CA HIS A 100 -5.03 19.42 -6.32
C HIS A 100 -4.42 20.24 -5.16
N HIS A 101 -3.09 20.23 -4.99
CA HIS A 101 -2.42 20.88 -3.86
C HIS A 101 -2.58 22.41 -3.86
N ASP A 102 -2.83 23.01 -5.03
CA ASP A 102 -3.09 24.46 -5.16
C ASP A 102 -4.50 24.87 -4.70
N GLU A 103 -5.40 23.90 -4.48
CA GLU A 103 -6.79 24.11 -4.04
C GLU A 103 -6.99 23.88 -2.54
N LEU A 104 -5.94 23.45 -1.84
CA LEU A 104 -5.91 23.17 -0.39
C LEU A 104 -5.34 24.35 0.40
#